data_AF-A0A971U0K0-F1
#
_entry.id   AF-A0A971U0K0-F1
#
_cell.length_a   1.000
_cell.length_b   1.000
_cell.length_c   1.000
_cell.angle_alpha   90.00
_cell.angle_beta   90.00
_cell.angle_gamma   90.00
#
_symmetry.space_group_name_H-M   'P 1'
#
loop_
_entity.id
_entity.type
_entity.pdbx_description
1 polymer ?
#
loop_
_entity_poly.entity_id
_entity_poly.type
_entity_poly.pdbx_seq_one_letter_code
_entity_poly.pdbx_strand_id
1 'polypeptide(L)'
;MEAEAWRVRGELLLAATDDGARFVTVERCFWRALAVARRRGMGCFVLRSALSLARFLRAQGRHAEAHTLLSDVYAGFTEGFDTVDMRAARELLAQLTAEQMLAA
;
A
#
# COMPACT_ATOMS: atom_id res chain seq x y z
N MET A 1 -9.22 -2.32 -14.39
CA MET A 1 -8.20 -3.35 -14.65
C MET A 1 -6.76 -2.82 -14.62
N GLU A 2 -6.43 -1.70 -15.27
CA GLU A 2 -5.02 -1.23 -15.35
C GLU A 2 -4.34 -1.03 -13.98
N ALA A 3 -5.03 -0.46 -12.98
CA ALA A 3 -4.47 -0.32 -11.62
C ALA A 3 -4.08 -1.66 -11.00
N GLU A 4 -4.96 -2.66 -11.11
CA GLU A 4 -4.71 -4.00 -10.55
C GLU A 4 -3.58 -4.71 -11.29
N ALA A 5 -3.44 -4.50 -12.61
CA ALA A 5 -2.32 -5.04 -13.37
C ALA A 5 -0.96 -4.49 -12.87
N TRP A 6 -0.88 -3.18 -12.61
CA TRP A 6 0.31 -2.57 -12.01
C TRP A 6 0.59 -3.10 -10.60
N ARG A 7 -0.45 -3.27 -9.78
CA ARG A 7 -0.32 -3.82 -8.43
C ARG A 7 0.22 -5.26 -8.47
N VAL A 8 -0.40 -6.14 -9.27
CA VAL A 8 0.02 -7.53 -9.44
C VAL A 8 1.46 -7.61 -9.96
N ARG A 9 1.84 -6.75 -10.92
CA ARG A 9 3.24 -6.68 -11.38
C ARG A 9 4.20 -6.38 -10.24
N GLY A 10 3.86 -5.45 -9.35
CA GLY A 10 4.64 -5.15 -8.15
C GLY A 10 4.80 -6.36 -7.22
N GLU A 11 3.71 -7.07 -6.93
CA GLU A 11 3.74 -8.29 -6.10
C GLU A 11 4.61 -9.40 -6.72
N LEU A 12 4.47 -9.63 -8.03
CA LEU A 12 5.26 -10.65 -8.73
C LEU A 12 6.75 -10.33 -8.71
N LEU A 13 7.11 -9.05 -8.89
CA LEU A 13 8.49 -8.60 -8.79
C LEU A 13 9.02 -8.78 -7.37
N LEU A 14 8.21 -8.47 -6.36
CA LEU A 14 8.59 -8.63 -4.95
C LEU A 14 8.79 -10.11 -4.56
N ALA A 15 8.00 -11.03 -5.14
CA ALA A 15 8.11 -12.46 -4.87
C ALA A 15 9.30 -13.15 -5.57
N ALA A 16 9.87 -12.54 -6.60
CA ALA A 16 11.03 -13.06 -7.29
C ALA A 16 12.33 -12.70 -6.52
N THR A 17 13.36 -13.55 -6.60
CA THR A 17 14.61 -13.51 -5.78
C THR A 17 15.34 -12.17 -5.74
N ASP A 18 16.07 -11.90 -4.66
CA ASP A 18 16.62 -10.60 -4.25
C ASP A 18 17.56 -9.91 -5.25
N ASP A 19 17.19 -8.70 -5.66
CA ASP A 19 18.04 -7.69 -6.30
C ASP A 19 17.55 -6.30 -5.85
N GLY A 20 18.44 -5.49 -5.27
CA GLY A 20 18.11 -4.14 -4.78
C GLY A 20 17.59 -3.18 -5.86
N ALA A 21 18.01 -3.32 -7.12
CA ALA A 21 17.48 -2.53 -8.24
C ALA A 21 15.99 -2.84 -8.50
N ARG A 22 15.52 -4.02 -8.08
CA ARG A 22 14.12 -4.41 -8.18
C ARG A 22 13.22 -3.67 -7.21
N PHE A 23 13.71 -3.28 -6.03
CA PHE A 23 12.91 -2.53 -5.05
C PHE A 23 12.39 -1.20 -5.61
N VAL A 24 13.22 -0.46 -6.35
CA VAL A 24 12.80 0.76 -7.05
C VAL A 24 11.71 0.45 -8.08
N THR A 25 11.80 -0.71 -8.75
CA THR A 25 10.80 -1.12 -9.75
C THR A 25 9.49 -1.55 -9.10
N VAL A 26 9.54 -2.26 -7.97
CA VAL A 26 8.37 -2.65 -7.16
C VAL A 26 7.64 -1.41 -6.67
N GLU A 27 8.36 -0.47 -6.06
CA GLU A 27 7.78 0.77 -5.53
C GLU A 27 7.07 1.57 -6.64
N ARG A 28 7.72 1.72 -7.79
CA ARG A 28 7.14 2.40 -8.97
C ARG A 28 5.86 1.70 -9.46
N CYS A 29 5.80 0.38 -9.42
CA CYS A 29 4.59 -0.36 -9.81
C CYS A 29 3.42 -0.03 -8.88
N PHE A 30 3.64 -0.02 -7.57
CA PHE A 30 2.59 0.29 -6.60
C PHE A 30 2.14 1.76 -6.65
N TRP A 31 3.07 2.71 -6.79
CA TRP A 31 2.70 4.12 -7.02
C TRP A 31 1.87 4.30 -8.29
N ARG A 32 2.25 3.61 -9.37
CA ARG A 32 1.48 3.66 -10.63
C ARG A 32 0.08 3.07 -10.45
N ALA A 33 -0.05 1.95 -9.76
CA ALA A 33 -1.33 1.34 -9.43
C ALA A 33 -2.24 2.31 -8.68
N LEU A 34 -1.73 2.93 -7.61
CA LEU A 34 -2.45 3.90 -6.79
C LEU A 34 -2.89 5.13 -7.60
N ALA A 35 -1.99 5.70 -8.42
CA ALA A 35 -2.30 6.85 -9.27
C ALA A 35 -3.37 6.54 -10.31
N VAL A 36 -3.33 5.36 -10.94
CA VAL A 36 -4.35 4.93 -11.91
C VAL A 36 -5.69 4.70 -11.20
N ALA A 37 -5.69 4.06 -10.04
CA ALA A 37 -6.92 3.81 -9.28
C ALA A 37 -7.62 5.11 -8.85
N ARG A 38 -6.84 6.08 -8.32
CA ARG A 38 -7.36 7.40 -7.92
C ARG A 38 -7.98 8.14 -9.10
N ARG A 39 -7.30 8.19 -10.25
CA ARG A 39 -7.82 8.85 -11.46
C ARG A 39 -9.12 8.26 -11.98
N ARG A 40 -9.39 6.97 -11.71
CA ARG A 40 -10.58 6.25 -12.19
C ARG A 40 -11.71 6.22 -11.16
N GLY A 41 -11.52 6.77 -9.96
CA GLY A 41 -12.54 6.77 -8.90
C GLY A 41 -12.85 5.37 -8.35
N MET A 42 -11.96 4.40 -8.53
CA MET A 42 -12.22 3.01 -8.12
C MET A 42 -11.72 2.76 -6.70
N GLY A 43 -12.56 3.05 -5.69
CA GLY A 43 -12.21 3.00 -4.26
C GLY A 43 -11.49 1.70 -3.85
N CYS A 44 -12.06 0.52 -4.15
CA CYS A 44 -11.45 -0.76 -3.76
C CYS A 44 -10.02 -0.95 -4.29
N PHE A 45 -9.73 -0.48 -5.51
CA PHE A 45 -8.38 -0.55 -6.08
C PHE A 45 -7.43 0.50 -5.52
N VAL A 46 -7.94 1.67 -5.08
CA VAL A 46 -7.13 2.65 -4.36
C VAL A 46 -6.63 2.04 -3.05
N LEU A 47 -7.52 1.44 -2.27
CA LEU A 47 -7.19 0.85 -0.99
C LEU A 47 -6.21 -0.34 -1.12
N ARG A 48 -6.48 -1.26 -2.05
CA ARG A 48 -5.58 -2.40 -2.32
C ARG A 48 -4.19 -1.95 -2.76
N SER A 49 -4.11 -0.94 -3.63
CA SER A 49 -2.81 -0.42 -4.09
C SER A 49 -2.05 0.26 -2.96
N ALA A 50 -2.74 1.04 -2.12
CA ALA A 50 -2.16 1.69 -0.95
C ALA A 50 -1.66 0.67 0.09
N LEU A 51 -2.41 -0.41 0.32
CA LEU A 51 -2.01 -1.51 1.19
C LEU A 51 -0.70 -2.17 0.74
N SER A 52 -0.60 -2.55 -0.54
CA SER A 52 0.63 -3.13 -1.10
C SER A 52 1.82 -2.17 -0.97
N LEU A 53 1.62 -0.89 -1.28
CA LEU A 53 2.65 0.13 -1.13
C LEU A 53 3.08 0.32 0.32
N ALA A 54 2.14 0.43 1.25
CA ALA A 54 2.43 0.61 2.68
C ALA A 54 3.20 -0.57 3.27
N ARG A 55 2.84 -1.82 2.90
CA ARG A 55 3.60 -3.01 3.31
C ARG A 55 5.03 -2.99 2.77
N PHE A 56 5.19 -2.59 1.51
CA PHE A 56 6.50 -2.48 0.90
C PHE A 56 7.36 -1.41 1.60
N LEU A 57 6.80 -0.22 1.84
CA LEU A 57 7.49 0.86 2.57
C LEU A 57 7.87 0.43 3.99
N ARG A 58 6.97 -0.27 4.69
CA ARG A 58 7.23 -0.83 6.02
C ARG A 58 8.41 -1.80 6.01
N ALA A 59 8.46 -2.72 5.05
CA ALA A 59 9.58 -3.67 4.92
C ALA A 59 10.94 -2.98 4.70
N GLN A 60 10.93 -1.77 4.13
CA GLN A 60 12.12 -0.93 3.94
C GLN A 60 12.41 -0.02 5.14
N GLY A 61 11.73 -0.18 6.28
CA GLY A 61 11.88 0.66 7.47
C GLY A 61 11.25 2.05 7.37
N ARG A 62 10.53 2.36 6.28
CA ARG A 62 9.88 3.67 6.02
C ARG A 62 8.50 3.75 6.68
N HIS A 63 8.42 3.47 7.99
CA HIS A 63 7.14 3.33 8.71
C HIS A 63 6.28 4.59 8.67
N ALA A 64 6.89 5.77 8.83
CA ALA A 64 6.15 7.04 8.83
C ALA A 64 5.51 7.36 7.48
N GLU A 65 6.22 7.06 6.39
CA GLU A 65 5.68 7.25 5.05
C GLU A 65 4.56 6.27 4.74
N ALA A 66 4.73 5.00 5.14
CA ALA A 66 3.69 3.98 5.03
C ALA A 66 2.41 4.39 5.79
N HIS A 67 2.58 4.92 7.01
CA HIS A 67 1.47 5.36 7.85
C HIS A 67 0.70 6.51 7.22
N THR A 68 1.40 7.60 6.86
CA THR A 68 0.77 8.78 6.25
C THR A 68 0.00 8.40 4.99
N LEU A 69 0.62 7.64 4.09
CA LEU A 69 -0.01 7.21 2.85
C LEU A 69 -1.29 6.39 3.08
N LEU A 70 -1.22 5.38 3.96
CA LEU A 70 -2.36 4.50 4.21
C LEU A 70 -3.47 5.20 4.99
N SER A 71 -3.12 6.07 5.93
CA SER A 71 -4.07 6.85 6.73
C SER A 71 -4.89 7.79 5.84
N ASP A 72 -4.22 8.52 4.94
CA ASP A 72 -4.89 9.42 3.99
C ASP A 72 -5.88 8.68 3.10
N VAL A 73 -5.51 7.48 2.63
CA VAL A 73 -6.39 6.65 1.81
C VAL A 73 -7.54 6.10 2.64
N TYR A 74 -7.28 5.57 3.83
CA TYR A 74 -8.28 4.97 4.71
C TYR A 74 -9.34 5.99 5.16
N ALA A 75 -8.92 7.22 5.51
CA ALA A 75 -9.82 8.30 5.92
C ALA A 75 -10.80 8.73 4.82
N GLY A 76 -10.49 8.45 3.55
CA GLY A 76 -11.37 8.74 2.41
C GLY A 76 -12.55 7.77 2.24
N PHE A 77 -12.63 6.71 3.04
CA PHE A 77 -13.73 5.73 2.99
C PHE A 77 -14.74 5.99 4.12
N THR A 78 -16.02 6.06 3.76
CA THR A 78 -17.13 6.19 4.71
C THR A 78 -17.94 4.90 4.87
N GLU A 79 -17.68 3.88 4.04
CA GLU A 79 -18.40 2.61 4.00
C GLU A 79 -17.45 1.43 3.71
N GLY A 80 -17.94 0.21 3.85
CA GLY A 80 -17.18 -1.00 3.48
C GLY A 80 -16.13 -1.44 4.50
N PHE A 81 -16.22 -0.98 5.75
CA PHE A 81 -15.26 -1.33 6.82
C PHE A 81 -15.15 -2.83 7.12
N ASP A 82 -16.16 -3.62 6.77
CA ASP A 82 -16.16 -5.08 6.94
C ASP A 82 -15.45 -5.83 5.80
N THR A 83 -15.08 -5.13 4.72
CA THR A 83 -14.33 -5.73 3.62
C THR A 83 -12.95 -6.18 4.10
N VAL A 84 -12.42 -7.22 3.44
CA VAL A 84 -11.08 -7.76 3.77
C VAL A 84 -10.01 -6.66 3.69
N ASP A 85 -10.07 -5.81 2.67
CA ASP A 85 -9.08 -4.76 2.45
C ASP A 85 -9.18 -3.65 3.53
N MET A 86 -10.39 -3.25 3.96
CA MET A 86 -10.54 -2.24 5.02
C MET A 86 -10.07 -2.74 6.38
N ARG A 87 -10.35 -4.00 6.71
CA ARG A 87 -9.83 -4.62 7.95
C ARG A 87 -8.30 -4.71 7.94
N ALA A 88 -7.72 -5.15 6.82
CA ALA A 88 -6.28 -5.21 6.65
C ALA A 88 -5.61 -3.83 6.74
N ALA A 89 -6.26 -2.78 6.20
CA ALA A 89 -5.74 -1.41 6.30
C ALA A 89 -5.73 -0.91 7.75
N ARG A 90 -6.80 -1.16 8.50
CA ARG A 90 -6.89 -0.81 9.93
C ARG A 90 -5.83 -1.52 10.76
N GLU A 91 -5.64 -2.82 10.53
CA GLU A 91 -4.62 -3.62 11.23
C GLU A 91 -3.22 -3.12 10.92
N LEU A 92 -2.91 -2.83 9.66
CA LEU A 92 -1.60 -2.30 9.27
C LEU A 92 -1.35 -0.91 9.84
N LEU A 93 -2.36 -0.03 9.88
CA LEU A 93 -2.24 1.28 10.53
C LEU A 93 -1.90 1.14 12.02
N ALA A 94 -2.59 0.26 12.75
CA ALA A 94 -2.29 0.02 14.16
C ALA A 94 -0.84 -0.48 14.38
N GLN A 95 -0.35 -1.38 13.51
CA GLN A 95 1.04 -1.85 13.55
C GLN A 95 2.03 -0.70 13.29
N LEU A 96 1.78 0.10 12.26
CA LEU A 96 2.64 1.23 11.90
C LEU A 96 2.69 2.29 13.00
N THR A 97 1.56 2.59 13.65
CA THR A 97 1.53 3.50 14.81
C THR A 97 2.40 2.97 15.95
N ALA A 98 2.31 1.68 16.27
CA ALA A 98 3.14 1.05 17.30
C ALA A 98 4.63 1.10 16.94
N GLU A 99 4.98 0.82 15.68
CA GLU A 99 6.36 0.86 15.18
C GLU A 99 6.96 2.27 15.19
N GLN A 100 6.16 3.30 14.91
CA GLN A 100 6.59 4.69 15.01
C GLN A 100 6.85 5.13 16.45
N MET A 101 6.06 4.65 17.41
CA MET A 101 6.26 4.95 18.83
C MET A 101 7.51 4.28 19.41
N LEU A 102 7.88 3.09 18.91
CA LEU A 102 9.10 2.38 19.32
C LEU A 102 10.38 3.00 18.75
N ALA A 103 10.27 3.80 17.68
CA ALA A 103 11.39 4.47 17.02
C ALA A 103 11.62 5.92 17.50
N ALA A 104 10.81 6.40 18.45
CA ALA A 104 10.86 7.75 19.03
C ALA A 104 11.49 7.73 20.43
#